data_AF-A0A0B7FZU5-F1
#
_entry.id   AF-A0A0B7FZU5-F1
#
_cell.length_a   1.000
_cell.length_b   1.000
_cell.length_c   1.000
_cell.angle_alpha   90.00
_cell.angle_beta   90.00
_cell.angle_gamma   90.00
#
_symmetry.space_group_name_H-M   'P 1'
#
loop_
_entity.id
_entity.type
_entity.pdbx_description
1 polymer ?
#
loop_
_entity_poly.entity_id
_entity_poly.type
_entity_poly.pdbx_seq_one_letter_code
_entity_poly.pdbx_strand_id
1 'polypeptide(L)'
;MTGETKSSTGKDQIKPKCRIAELEQFKCVPVVGANGYTRVHCTPIPRIFRICPNRPAVEITTLVNVDPHTGEYIITSDTMNTMPRTMAWRDMNMSASD
;
A
#
# COMPACT_ATOMS: atom_id res chain seq x y z
N MET A 1 39.95 14.25 -41.26
CA MET A 1 39.62 14.34 -39.83
C MET A 1 38.13 14.16 -39.67
N THR A 2 37.66 12.92 -39.58
CA THR A 2 36.26 12.55 -39.41
C THR A 2 35.95 12.42 -37.93
N GLY A 3 35.18 13.36 -37.38
CA GLY A 3 34.67 13.27 -36.01
C GLY A 3 33.36 12.47 -36.01
N GLU A 4 33.40 11.26 -35.47
CA GLU A 4 32.21 10.45 -35.25
C GLU A 4 31.54 10.87 -33.93
N THR A 5 30.33 11.43 -34.04
CA THR A 5 29.45 11.67 -32.89
C THR A 5 28.91 10.32 -32.41
N LYS A 6 29.43 9.79 -31.30
CA LYS A 6 28.87 8.61 -30.64
C LYS A 6 27.49 8.94 -30.05
N SER A 7 26.45 8.49 -30.76
CA SER A 7 25.10 8.32 -30.23
C SER A 7 25.13 7.27 -29.12
N SER A 8 25.08 7.70 -27.86
CA SER A 8 24.90 6.79 -26.73
C SER A 8 23.42 6.42 -26.63
N THR A 9 23.04 5.32 -27.27
CA THR A 9 21.74 4.65 -27.06
C THR A 9 21.72 3.98 -25.69
N GLY A 10 21.69 4.78 -24.63
CA GLY A 10 21.34 4.31 -23.29
C GLY A 10 19.83 4.20 -23.21
N LYS A 11 19.29 2.99 -23.40
CA LYS A 11 17.96 2.69 -22.89
C LYS A 11 18.04 2.79 -21.36
N ASP A 12 17.80 3.98 -20.83
CA ASP A 12 17.37 4.15 -19.45
C ASP A 12 16.06 3.36 -19.32
N GLN A 13 16.20 2.10 -18.93
CA GLN A 13 15.09 1.26 -18.51
C GLN A 13 14.45 2.02 -17.35
N ILE A 14 13.34 2.72 -17.61
CA ILE A 14 12.54 3.36 -16.57
C ILE A 14 12.15 2.23 -15.63
N LYS A 15 12.88 2.10 -14.51
CA LYS A 15 12.53 1.13 -13.47
C LYS A 15 11.12 1.48 -13.05
N PRO A 16 10.15 0.56 -13.18
CA PRO A 16 8.79 0.90 -12.86
C PRO A 16 8.74 1.25 -11.37
N LYS A 17 8.38 2.51 -11.07
CA LYS A 17 8.36 3.02 -9.70
C LYS A 17 7.24 2.33 -8.94
N CYS A 18 7.49 1.99 -7.67
CA CYS A 18 6.42 1.52 -6.81
C CYS A 18 5.31 2.57 -6.73
N ARG A 19 4.05 2.15 -6.72
CA ARG A 19 2.90 3.05 -6.55
C ARG A 19 2.25 2.83 -5.20
N ILE A 20 1.62 3.88 -4.69
CA ILE A 20 0.70 3.79 -3.56
C ILE A 20 -0.71 3.58 -4.09
N ALA A 21 -1.48 2.76 -3.41
CA ALA A 21 -2.88 2.52 -3.69
C ALA A 21 -3.67 2.49 -2.40
N GLU A 22 -4.91 2.95 -2.46
CA GLU A 22 -5.85 2.87 -1.35
C GLU A 22 -6.96 1.89 -1.70
N LEU A 23 -7.36 1.09 -0.71
CA LEU A 23 -8.56 0.28 -0.73
C LEU A 23 -9.42 0.67 0.47
N GLU A 24 -10.62 1.18 0.21
CA GLU A 24 -11.60 1.43 1.27
C GLU A 24 -12.36 0.13 1.57
N GLN A 25 -12.29 -0.32 2.82
CA GLN A 25 -13.10 -1.42 3.34
C GLN A 25 -14.19 -0.87 4.27
N PHE A 26 -15.20 -1.67 4.58
CA PHE A 26 -16.24 -1.28 5.54
C PHE A 26 -16.40 -2.33 6.62
N LYS A 27 -16.49 -1.88 7.87
CA LYS A 27 -16.96 -2.71 8.99
C LYS A 27 -18.41 -2.35 9.29
N CYS A 28 -19.31 -3.28 9.04
CA CYS A 28 -20.74 -3.10 9.24
C CYS A 28 -21.22 -3.82 10.50
N VAL A 29 -22.02 -3.13 11.32
CA VAL A 29 -22.64 -3.66 12.53
C VAL A 29 -24.14 -3.36 12.55
N PRO A 30 -24.99 -4.30 12.97
CA PRO A 30 -26.41 -4.02 13.19
C PRO A 30 -26.59 -3.14 14.44
N VAL A 31 -27.44 -2.14 14.34
CA VAL A 31 -27.78 -1.19 15.42
C VAL A 31 -29.29 -1.14 15.53
N VAL A 32 -29.82 -1.45 16.72
CA VAL A 32 -31.26 -1.34 17.00
C VAL A 32 -31.59 0.11 17.32
N GLY A 33 -32.46 0.73 16.52
CA GLY A 33 -32.93 2.09 16.73
C GLY A 33 -33.96 2.18 17.86
N ALA A 34 -34.21 3.40 18.35
CA ALA A 34 -35.20 3.66 19.41
C ALA A 34 -36.63 3.23 19.05
N ASN A 35 -36.93 3.11 17.76
CA ASN A 35 -38.19 2.62 17.22
C ASN A 35 -38.26 1.08 17.11
N GLY A 36 -37.26 0.35 17.61
CA GLY A 36 -37.16 -1.11 17.57
C GLY A 36 -36.69 -1.69 16.23
N TYR A 37 -36.43 -0.86 15.22
CA TYR A 37 -35.97 -1.32 13.91
C TYR A 37 -34.44 -1.43 13.87
N THR A 38 -33.94 -2.53 13.32
CA THR A 38 -32.50 -2.74 13.08
C THR A 38 -32.05 -1.98 11.83
N ARG A 39 -31.01 -1.17 11.97
CA ARG A 39 -30.28 -0.54 10.86
C ARG A 39 -28.86 -1.08 10.81
N VAL A 40 -28.25 -1.10 9.63
CA VAL A 40 -26.83 -1.44 9.49
C VAL A 40 -26.02 -0.15 9.53
N HIS A 41 -25.05 -0.08 10.43
CA HIS A 41 -24.09 1.00 10.50
C HIS A 41 -22.74 0.50 9.97
N CYS A 42 -22.24 1.09 8.89
CA CYS A 42 -20.94 0.75 8.30
C CYS A 42 -19.93 1.87 8.51
N THR A 43 -18.79 1.55 9.10
CA THR A 43 -17.67 2.48 9.29
C THR A 43 -16.59 2.18 8.24
N PRO A 44 -16.10 3.18 7.48
CA PRO A 44 -15.03 2.97 6.51
C PRO A 44 -13.70 2.66 7.22
N ILE A 45 -12.91 1.78 6.61
CA ILE A 45 -11.58 1.35 7.04
C ILE A 45 -10.65 1.45 5.82
N PRO A 46 -9.94 2.57 5.66
CA PRO A 46 -8.98 2.74 4.58
C PRO A 46 -7.77 1.83 4.79
N ARG A 47 -7.30 1.22 3.70
CA ARG A 47 -6.15 0.32 3.67
C ARG A 47 -5.17 0.80 2.61
N ILE A 48 -3.96 1.16 3.03
CA ILE A 48 -2.94 1.73 2.15
C ILE A 48 -1.96 0.64 1.73
N PHE A 49 -1.71 0.53 0.44
CA PHE A 49 -0.84 -0.48 -0.15
C PHE A 49 0.32 0.14 -0.91
N ARG A 50 1.50 -0.44 -0.75
CA ARG A 50 2.63 -0.23 -1.64
C ARG A 50 2.71 -1.37 -2.65
N ILE A 51 2.64 -1.02 -3.93
CA ILE A 51 2.66 -1.97 -5.03
C ILE A 51 3.91 -1.72 -5.85
N CYS A 52 4.86 -2.66 -5.78
CA CYS A 52 6.08 -2.65 -6.57
C CYS A 52 6.02 -3.75 -7.65
N PRO A 53 6.61 -3.53 -8.83
CA PRO A 53 6.72 -4.55 -9.87
C PRO A 53 7.41 -5.82 -9.34
N ASN A 54 6.89 -6.98 -9.72
CA ASN A 54 7.46 -8.30 -9.37
C ASN A 54 7.59 -8.56 -7.86
N ARG A 55 6.82 -7.85 -7.04
CA ARG A 55 6.78 -8.02 -5.58
C ARG A 55 5.31 -8.13 -5.16
N PRO A 56 5.00 -8.92 -4.11
CA PRO A 56 3.68 -8.87 -3.49
C PRO A 56 3.32 -7.44 -3.06
N ALA A 57 2.04 -7.09 -3.14
CA ALA A 57 1.53 -5.86 -2.56
C ALA A 57 1.65 -5.91 -1.04
N VAL A 58 2.07 -4.82 -0.42
CA VAL A 58 2.30 -4.73 1.02
C VAL A 58 1.33 -3.72 1.61
N GLU A 59 0.55 -4.13 2.60
CA GLU A 59 -0.25 -3.17 3.38
C GLU A 59 0.70 -2.35 4.29
N ILE A 60 0.60 -1.03 4.20
CA ILE A 60 1.41 -0.07 4.95
C ILE A 60 0.56 0.86 5.82
N THR A 61 -0.74 0.57 5.97
CA THR A 61 -1.70 1.37 6.75
C THR A 61 -1.19 1.70 8.16
N THR A 62 -0.51 0.75 8.81
CA THR A 62 0.03 0.92 10.18
C THR A 62 1.37 1.68 10.23
N LEU A 63 1.99 1.92 9.07
CA LEU A 63 3.29 2.59 8.97
C LEU A 63 3.18 4.04 8.49
N VAL A 64 1.99 4.46 8.06
CA VAL A 64 1.70 5.82 7.60
C VAL A 64 1.02 6.61 8.73
N ASN A 65 1.41 7.87 8.86
CA ASN A 65 0.74 8.78 9.79
C ASN A 65 -0.40 9.51 9.08
N VAL A 66 -1.37 9.98 9.84
CA VAL A 66 -2.47 10.83 9.33
C VAL A 66 -2.25 12.24 9.85
N ASP A 67 -2.29 13.23 8.98
CA ASP A 67 -2.31 14.62 9.38
C ASP A 67 -3.60 14.91 10.17
N PRO A 68 -3.52 15.36 11.44
CA PRO A 68 -4.70 15.54 12.28
C PRO A 68 -5.58 16.73 11.85
N HIS A 69 -5.08 17.62 11.00
CA HIS A 69 -5.80 18.80 10.51
C HIS A 69 -6.44 18.57 9.13
N THR A 70 -5.76 17.83 8.24
CA THR A 70 -6.25 17.59 6.87
C THR A 70 -6.86 16.20 6.68
N GLY A 71 -6.51 15.23 7.53
CA GLY A 71 -6.88 13.83 7.36
C GLY A 71 -6.08 13.11 6.26
N GLU A 72 -5.08 13.76 5.67
CA GLU A 72 -4.26 13.17 4.61
C GLU A 72 -3.18 12.22 5.17
N TYR A 73 -2.85 11.20 4.39
CA TYR A 73 -1.77 10.27 4.73
C TYR A 73 -0.39 10.88 4.47
N ILE A 74 0.45 10.89 5.51
CA ILE A 74 1.84 11.32 5.45
C ILE A 74 2.71 10.09 5.20
N ILE A 75 3.26 10.00 4.00
CA ILE A 75 4.13 8.89 3.56
C ILE A 75 5.56 9.41 3.39
N THR A 76 6.46 9.03 4.28
CA THR A 76 7.86 9.46 4.25
C THR A 76 8.79 8.36 3.71
N SER A 77 10.05 8.72 3.43
CA SER A 77 11.10 7.74 3.12
C SER A 77 11.33 6.75 4.25
N ASP A 78 11.16 7.17 5.51
CA ASP A 78 11.41 6.33 6.69
C ASP A 78 10.34 5.24 6.83
N THR A 79 9.08 5.57 6.54
CA THR A 79 7.99 4.59 6.38
C THR A 79 8.33 3.50 5.37
N MET A 80 9.10 3.85 4.33
CA MET A 80 9.54 2.90 3.30
C MET A 80 10.75 2.07 3.74
N ASN A 81 11.52 2.50 4.72
CA ASN A 81 12.68 1.76 5.20
C ASN A 81 12.33 0.70 6.25
N THR A 82 11.20 0.83 6.93
CA THR A 82 10.74 -0.10 7.98
C THR A 82 9.79 -1.19 7.48
N MET A 83 9.58 -1.30 6.16
CA MET A 83 8.60 -2.25 5.64
C MET A 83 8.94 -3.70 6.01
N PRO A 84 7.92 -4.50 6.38
CA PRO A 84 8.11 -5.91 6.65
C PRO A 84 8.64 -6.66 5.42
N ARG A 85 9.44 -7.69 5.65
CA ARG A 85 9.85 -8.61 4.59
C ARG A 85 8.60 -9.33 4.08
N THR A 86 8.37 -9.24 2.78
CA THR A 86 7.21 -9.83 2.13
C THR A 86 7.61 -11.00 1.27
N MET A 87 6.78 -12.04 1.30
CA MET A 87 6.91 -13.24 0.49
C MET A 87 5.57 -13.50 -0.20
N ALA A 88 5.59 -14.11 -1.39
CA ALA A 88 4.34 -14.51 -2.00
C ALA A 88 3.70 -15.61 -1.15
N TRP A 89 2.38 -15.62 -1.04
CA TRP A 89 1.65 -16.62 -0.24
C TRP A 89 2.05 -18.06 -0.61
N ARG A 90 2.31 -18.32 -1.90
CA ARG A 90 2.71 -19.65 -2.40
C ARG A 90 4.09 -20.10 -1.95
N ASP A 91 4.96 -19.15 -1.59
CA ASP A 91 6.35 -19.42 -1.21
C ASP A 91 6.49 -19.52 0.32
N MET A 92 5.40 -19.31 1.07
CA MET A 92 5.40 -19.48 2.52
C MET A 92 5.46 -20.98 2.86
N ASN A 93 6.61 -21.42 3.36
CA ASN A 93 6.69 -22.70 4.05
C ASN A 93 5.94 -22.56 5.38
N MET A 94 4.91 -23.37 5.63
CA MET A 94 4.22 -23.46 6.93
C MET A 94 5.17 -24.04 7.99
N SER A 95 6.11 -23.23 8.44
CA SER A 95 6.95 -23.48 9.62
C SER A 95 7.06 -22.18 10.44
N ALA A 96 5.94 -21.48 10.58
CA ALA A 96 5.80 -20.40 11.56
C ALA A 96 5.18 -21.01 12.83
N SER A 97 6.06 -21.61 13.64
CA SER A 97 5.80 -21.87 15.05
C SER A 97 6.55 -20.80 15.83
N ASP A 98 5.81 -19.91 16.50
CA ASP A 98 6.01 -19.46 17.88
C ASP A 98 4.89 -18.45 18.26
#